data_AF-A0A6V7H4M8-F1
#
_entry.id   AF-A0A6V7H4M8-F1
#
_cell.length_a   1.000
_cell.length_b   1.000
_cell.length_c   1.000
_cell.angle_alpha   90.00
_cell.angle_beta   90.00
_cell.angle_gamma   90.00
#
_symmetry.space_group_name_H-M   'P 1'
#
loop_
_entity.id
_entity.type
_entity.pdbx_description
1 polymer ?
#
loop_
_entity_poly.entity_id
_entity_poly.type
_entity_poly.pdbx_seq_one_letter_code
_entity_poly.pdbx_strand_id
1 'polypeptide(L)'
;MDYETVSLQFGLIPKNRRPIFHLSPLVQQFLFPSSYQQLITSTTLNWLPRSHYDSSREIVIGGFEIEESEDDSYNNQAEKSERKRPLYVCRVLHSTVWVAGTQRGDEQRCTVTIHKTVQSYDKYELLENIDNAARVNWEYWDKYKNTPFGAVATEKEKMFVARHAAETDKNTSSPRYTHYIGTLTASDIQGSISYVRDDGTEGTAKKGDVLVETEPIYYDLTRVKLNWPKKRVIKRTPIILGKTTFANKGPEAANMAQAFTYQYKYSMYWGQGHAILKGLNTSITLTNGTALPKIMWGTKETNNRTDVYS
;
A
#
# COMPACT_ATOMS: atom_id res chain seq x y z
N MET A 1 -63.20 -15.11 26.03
CA MET A 1 -62.24 -15.39 24.95
C MET A 1 -60.97 -14.68 25.35
N ASP A 2 -60.05 -15.41 25.95
CA ASP A 2 -58.83 -14.82 26.48
C ASP A 2 -57.75 -14.96 25.41
N TYR A 3 -57.30 -13.82 24.89
CA TYR A 3 -56.23 -13.74 23.91
C TYR A 3 -54.96 -13.30 24.62
N GLU A 4 -53.95 -14.16 24.62
CA GLU A 4 -52.62 -13.81 25.11
C GLU A 4 -51.74 -13.45 23.91
N THR A 5 -51.35 -12.18 23.82
CA THR A 5 -50.40 -11.71 22.81
C THR A 5 -49.02 -11.74 23.42
N VAL A 6 -48.16 -12.63 22.94
CA VAL A 6 -46.75 -12.70 23.37
C VAL A 6 -45.89 -12.08 22.28
N SER A 7 -45.08 -11.09 22.66
CA SER A 7 -44.14 -10.42 21.75
C SER A 7 -42.72 -10.54 22.30
N LEU A 8 -41.80 -11.06 21.49
CA LEU A 8 -40.38 -11.11 21.83
C LEU A 8 -39.77 -9.72 21.62
N GLN A 9 -39.61 -8.98 22.71
CA GLN A 9 -38.91 -7.69 22.76
C GLN A 9 -37.61 -7.84 23.57
N PHE A 10 -36.47 -7.54 22.94
CA PHE A 10 -35.21 -7.47 23.65
C PHE A 10 -34.88 -6.01 24.03
N GLY A 11 -34.93 -5.70 25.32
CA GLY A 11 -34.38 -4.49 25.93
C GLY A 11 -33.31 -4.86 26.97
N LEU A 12 -32.15 -4.19 26.97
CA LEU A 12 -31.32 -4.14 28.19
C LEU A 12 -31.60 -2.81 28.87
N ILE A 13 -31.68 -2.88 30.19
CA ILE A 13 -32.09 -1.88 31.17
C ILE A 13 -31.28 -0.56 31.03
N PRO A 14 -31.90 0.62 31.23
CA PRO A 14 -31.30 1.92 30.89
C PRO A 14 -30.52 2.55 32.05
N LYS A 15 -29.52 3.38 31.72
CA LYS A 15 -29.19 4.58 32.52
C LYS A 15 -29.00 5.79 31.60
N ASN A 16 -29.71 6.86 31.96
CA ASN A 16 -29.87 8.15 31.27
C ASN A 16 -28.57 8.95 31.07
N ARG A 17 -28.37 9.56 29.89
CA ARG A 17 -28.53 11.02 29.58
C ARG A 17 -27.99 11.35 28.16
N ARG A 18 -28.57 12.40 27.57
CA ARG A 18 -28.51 12.94 26.18
C ARG A 18 -27.55 14.17 26.07
N PRO A 19 -27.35 14.88 24.91
CA PRO A 19 -27.52 14.55 23.47
C PRO A 19 -26.42 15.14 22.49
N ILE A 20 -26.69 15.03 21.17
CA ILE A 20 -26.25 15.85 19.97
C ILE A 20 -24.85 15.48 19.39
N PHE A 21 -24.63 15.18 18.09
CA PHE A 21 -24.94 15.91 16.85
C PHE A 21 -25.31 15.07 15.61
N HIS A 22 -26.07 15.71 14.72
CA HIS A 22 -26.35 15.37 13.33
C HIS A 22 -25.07 15.20 12.50
N LEU A 23 -25.11 14.31 11.50
CA LEU A 23 -24.65 14.57 10.11
C LEU A 23 -25.15 13.43 9.19
N SER A 24 -25.86 13.84 8.13
CA SER A 24 -26.01 13.06 6.89
C SER A 24 -24.64 13.01 6.18
N PRO A 25 -24.31 11.97 5.41
CA PRO A 25 -24.67 12.01 3.99
C PRO A 25 -25.14 10.68 3.40
N LEU A 26 -26.04 10.81 2.42
CA LEU A 26 -26.07 9.96 1.23
C LEU A 26 -24.66 9.89 0.63
N VAL A 27 -24.06 8.72 0.62
CA VAL A 27 -22.94 8.42 -0.28
C VAL A 27 -23.37 7.25 -1.14
N GLN A 28 -23.75 7.60 -2.37
CA GLN A 28 -23.89 6.69 -3.50
C GLN A 28 -22.61 5.84 -3.55
N GLN A 29 -22.71 4.54 -3.25
CA GLN A 29 -21.62 3.60 -3.48
C GLN A 29 -21.49 3.43 -4.99
N PHE A 30 -20.64 4.26 -5.59
CA PHE A 30 -20.03 3.92 -6.85
C PHE A 30 -19.07 2.75 -6.60
N LEU A 31 -19.44 1.58 -7.12
CA LEU A 31 -18.47 0.57 -7.49
C LEU A 31 -17.65 1.17 -8.63
N PHE A 32 -16.58 1.90 -8.29
CA PHE A 32 -15.58 2.26 -9.28
C PHE A 32 -14.68 1.03 -9.49
N PRO A 33 -14.66 0.41 -10.69
CA PRO A 33 -13.43 -0.25 -11.12
C PRO A 33 -12.28 0.76 -10.95
N SER A 34 -11.06 0.31 -10.65
CA SER A 34 -9.89 1.19 -10.64
C SER A 34 -9.75 1.85 -12.03
N SER A 35 -10.34 3.04 -12.18
CA SER A 35 -10.46 3.79 -13.44
C SER A 35 -9.19 4.59 -13.76
N TYR A 36 -8.02 4.05 -13.42
CA TYR A 36 -6.72 4.61 -13.73
C TYR A 36 -5.82 3.39 -13.92
N GLN A 37 -5.28 3.07 -15.11
CA GLN A 37 -3.98 3.62 -15.55
C GLN A 37 -3.16 4.13 -14.35
N GLN A 38 -2.86 3.23 -13.41
CA GLN A 38 -2.29 3.60 -12.13
C GLN A 38 -0.82 3.95 -12.32
N LEU A 39 -0.56 5.25 -12.23
CA LEU A 39 0.73 5.93 -12.43
C LEU A 39 1.32 6.45 -11.13
N ILE A 40 0.83 5.87 -10.05
CA ILE A 40 1.39 5.92 -8.72
C ILE A 40 1.30 4.47 -8.28
N THR A 41 2.46 3.84 -8.22
CA THR A 41 2.67 2.47 -7.76
C THR A 41 2.08 2.35 -6.36
N SER A 42 0.89 1.76 -6.30
CA SER A 42 0.12 1.48 -5.08
C SER A 42 -0.10 2.68 -4.12
N THR A 43 -0.68 2.45 -2.94
CA THR A 43 -0.74 3.46 -1.87
C THR A 43 0.51 3.47 -0.98
N THR A 44 1.53 2.67 -1.33
CA THR A 44 2.74 2.47 -0.50
C THR A 44 3.98 3.15 -1.06
N LEU A 45 4.00 3.54 -2.33
CA LEU A 45 5.02 4.44 -2.88
C LEU A 45 4.43 5.80 -3.22
N ASN A 46 5.23 6.85 -3.02
CA ASN A 46 4.80 8.21 -3.28
C ASN A 46 5.93 9.06 -3.84
N TRP A 47 5.58 9.97 -4.74
CA TRP A 47 6.52 11.00 -5.19
C TRP A 47 6.38 12.23 -4.31
N LEU A 48 7.39 12.45 -3.47
CA LEU A 48 7.42 13.47 -2.45
C LEU A 48 8.18 14.71 -2.96
N PRO A 49 7.54 15.88 -3.08
CA PRO A 49 8.24 17.12 -3.37
C PRO A 49 9.35 17.36 -2.34
N ARG A 50 10.55 17.72 -2.81
CA ARG A 50 11.72 17.93 -1.93
C ARG A 50 11.46 18.95 -0.80
N SER A 51 10.59 19.92 -1.05
CA SER A 51 10.15 20.93 -0.06
C SER A 51 9.42 20.33 1.14
N HIS A 52 8.87 19.11 1.01
CA HIS A 52 8.13 18.40 2.07
C HIS A 52 8.93 17.25 2.69
N TYR A 53 10.20 17.09 2.29
CA TYR A 53 11.07 16.06 2.84
C TYR A 53 11.52 16.40 4.27
N ASP A 54 11.51 15.37 5.10
CA ASP A 54 12.10 15.35 6.44
C ASP A 54 12.93 14.07 6.59
N SER A 55 13.95 14.14 7.44
CA SER A 55 14.84 13.04 7.82
C SER A 55 14.13 11.79 8.37
N SER A 56 12.88 11.92 8.84
CA SER A 56 12.05 10.80 9.31
C SER A 56 11.44 9.95 8.18
N ARG A 57 11.54 10.40 6.92
CA ARG A 57 10.93 9.72 5.78
C ARG A 57 11.88 8.72 5.13
N GLU A 58 11.33 7.59 4.73
CA GLU A 58 12.07 6.52 4.06
C GLU A 58 12.08 6.76 2.55
N ILE A 59 13.26 7.03 1.99
CA ILE A 59 13.44 7.32 0.56
C ILE A 59 14.13 6.14 -0.11
N VAL A 60 13.65 5.78 -1.31
CA VAL A 60 14.19 4.66 -2.07
C VAL A 60 15.63 4.94 -2.51
N ILE A 61 16.54 4.04 -2.10
CA ILE A 61 17.95 4.06 -2.47
C ILE A 61 18.13 3.25 -3.75
N GLY A 62 18.69 3.88 -4.78
CA GLY A 62 19.01 3.22 -6.05
C GLY A 62 20.45 2.74 -6.16
N GLY A 63 21.36 3.32 -5.38
CA GLY A 63 22.76 2.95 -5.34
C GLY A 63 23.51 3.63 -4.20
N PHE A 64 24.83 3.51 -4.25
CA PHE A 64 25.74 4.13 -3.29
C PHE A 64 26.92 4.76 -4.02
N GLU A 65 27.38 5.89 -3.51
CA GLU A 65 28.68 6.48 -3.77
C GLU A 65 29.70 5.93 -2.78
N ILE A 66 30.85 5.49 -3.31
CA ILE A 66 31.98 4.95 -2.58
C ILE A 66 32.94 6.11 -2.35
N GLU A 67 33.10 6.53 -1.09
CA GLU A 67 34.18 7.47 -0.72
C GLU A 67 35.49 6.69 -0.61
N GLU A 68 36.51 7.13 -1.33
CA GLU A 68 37.88 6.67 -1.11
C GLU A 68 38.39 7.29 0.21
N SER A 69 38.79 6.47 1.17
CA SER A 69 39.52 6.93 2.36
C SER A 69 40.93 7.36 1.94
N GLU A 70 41.26 8.64 2.07
CA GLU A 70 42.60 9.18 1.76
C GLU A 70 43.70 8.72 2.75
N ASP A 71 43.39 7.91 3.77
CA ASP A 71 44.24 7.77 4.97
C ASP A 71 44.62 6.33 5.37
N ASP A 72 44.76 5.40 4.40
CA ASP A 72 45.10 3.99 4.70
C ASP A 72 46.54 3.60 4.36
N SER A 73 47.51 4.46 4.72
CA SER A 73 48.93 4.11 4.62
C SER A 73 49.42 3.16 5.73
N TYR A 74 48.67 2.90 6.81
CA TYR A 74 49.25 2.20 7.97
C TYR A 74 48.37 1.24 8.80
N ASN A 75 47.13 0.87 8.42
CA ASN A 75 46.34 -0.05 9.25
C ASN A 75 45.74 -1.25 8.51
N ASN A 76 45.69 -2.37 9.25
CA ASN A 76 45.46 -3.75 8.79
C ASN A 76 44.22 -3.94 7.90
N GLN A 77 44.38 -4.75 6.84
CA GLN A 77 43.42 -5.09 5.77
C GLN A 77 42.05 -5.68 6.19
N ALA A 78 41.71 -5.77 7.48
CA ALA A 78 40.51 -6.48 7.95
C ALA A 78 39.25 -5.60 8.10
N GLU A 79 39.37 -4.28 8.15
CA GLU A 79 38.22 -3.37 8.36
C GLU A 79 38.29 -2.12 7.48
N LYS A 80 38.43 -2.30 6.16
CA LYS A 80 38.23 -1.19 5.22
C LYS A 80 36.72 -0.89 5.11
N SER A 81 36.15 -0.20 6.09
CA SER A 81 34.77 0.26 6.01
C SER A 81 34.71 1.42 5.00
N GLU A 82 34.57 1.10 3.72
CA GLU A 82 34.23 2.09 2.69
C GLU A 82 33.04 2.90 3.17
N ARG A 83 33.21 4.22 3.33
CA ARG A 83 32.09 5.10 3.66
C ARG A 83 31.21 5.19 2.42
N LYS A 84 29.96 4.75 2.56
CA LYS A 84 28.99 4.71 1.46
C LYS A 84 27.95 5.80 1.65
N ARG A 85 27.88 6.74 0.71
CA ARG A 85 26.79 7.73 0.66
C ARG A 85 25.63 7.20 -0.18
N PRO A 86 24.38 7.27 0.31
CA PRO A 86 23.24 6.79 -0.46
C PRO A 86 22.96 7.68 -1.67
N LEU A 87 22.58 7.05 -2.77
CA LEU A 87 22.03 7.69 -3.97
C LEU A 87 20.53 7.46 -3.98
N TYR A 88 19.75 8.53 -3.81
CA TYR A 88 18.31 8.46 -3.76
C TYR A 88 17.68 8.62 -5.14
N VAL A 89 16.59 7.91 -5.37
CA VAL A 89 15.80 8.03 -6.60
C VAL A 89 14.99 9.33 -6.54
N CYS A 90 15.21 10.19 -7.52
CA CYS A 90 14.42 11.41 -7.71
C CYS A 90 13.84 11.46 -9.13
N ARG A 91 12.81 12.29 -9.33
CA ARG A 91 12.31 12.65 -10.64
C ARG A 91 12.14 14.16 -10.81
N VAL A 92 12.29 14.62 -12.04
CA VAL A 92 12.12 16.02 -12.44
C VAL A 92 11.21 16.09 -13.65
N LEU A 93 10.35 17.09 -13.69
CA LEU A 93 9.63 17.48 -14.89
C LEU A 93 10.56 18.31 -15.79
N HIS A 94 11.17 17.67 -16.78
CA HIS A 94 11.99 18.34 -17.78
C HIS A 94 11.16 18.67 -19.00
N SER A 95 10.94 19.96 -19.26
CA SER A 95 10.04 20.45 -20.31
C SER A 95 8.61 19.94 -20.13
N THR A 96 8.28 18.78 -20.68
CA THR A 96 6.94 18.15 -20.62
C THR A 96 6.98 16.70 -20.17
N VAL A 97 8.15 16.16 -19.80
CA VAL A 97 8.31 14.74 -19.48
C VAL A 97 8.94 14.57 -18.11
N TRP A 98 8.43 13.64 -17.32
CA TRP A 98 9.07 13.26 -16.05
C TRP A 98 10.19 12.25 -16.25
N VAL A 99 11.38 12.61 -15.77
CA VAL A 99 12.60 11.85 -15.93
C VAL A 99 13.15 11.51 -14.56
N ALA A 100 13.55 10.26 -14.35
CA ALA A 100 14.23 9.81 -13.15
C ALA A 100 15.74 10.12 -13.20
N GLY A 101 16.31 10.36 -12.02
CA GLY A 101 17.73 10.54 -11.83
C GLY A 101 18.13 10.35 -10.38
N THR A 102 19.19 11.05 -9.98
CA THR A 102 19.87 10.82 -8.70
C THR A 102 19.92 12.08 -7.84
N GLN A 103 19.58 11.95 -6.56
CA GLN A 103 20.01 12.88 -5.50
C GLN A 103 21.15 12.22 -4.72
N ARG A 104 22.28 12.90 -4.60
CA ARG A 104 23.46 12.40 -3.90
C ARG A 104 23.39 12.78 -2.42
N GLY A 105 23.29 11.79 -1.53
CA GLY A 105 23.27 12.01 -0.09
C GLY A 105 22.23 13.06 0.33
N ASP A 106 22.69 14.08 1.05
CA ASP A 106 21.90 15.22 1.55
C ASP A 106 21.84 16.42 0.59
N GLU A 107 22.39 16.28 -0.63
CA GLU A 107 22.37 17.36 -1.61
C GLU A 107 20.94 17.77 -1.95
N GLN A 108 20.72 19.07 -2.08
CA GLN A 108 19.41 19.62 -2.42
C GLN A 108 19.21 19.74 -3.93
N ARG A 109 19.80 18.81 -4.70
CA ARG A 109 19.70 18.78 -6.17
C ARG A 109 19.45 17.38 -6.68
N CYS A 110 18.57 17.29 -7.67
CA CYS A 110 18.37 16.09 -8.46
C CYS A 110 19.04 16.27 -9.82
N THR A 111 19.97 15.38 -10.16
CA THR A 111 20.63 15.37 -11.46
C THR A 111 20.00 14.31 -12.35
N VAL A 112 19.52 14.75 -13.52
CA VAL A 112 18.80 13.93 -14.51
C VAL A 112 19.46 14.07 -15.87
N THR A 113 19.16 13.14 -16.78
CA THR A 113 19.55 13.25 -18.18
C THR A 113 18.41 12.92 -19.11
N ILE A 114 18.30 13.69 -20.19
CA ILE A 114 17.38 13.46 -21.27
C ILE A 114 17.98 14.03 -22.56
N HIS A 115 17.89 13.27 -23.65
CA HIS A 115 18.40 13.66 -24.97
C HIS A 115 19.85 14.23 -24.94
N LYS A 116 20.80 13.52 -24.32
CA LYS A 116 22.22 13.91 -24.24
C LYS A 116 22.53 15.16 -23.46
N THR A 117 21.54 15.66 -22.72
CA THR A 117 21.70 16.80 -21.85
C THR A 117 21.62 16.34 -20.41
N VAL A 118 22.64 16.69 -19.62
CA VAL A 118 22.67 16.47 -18.17
C VAL A 118 22.37 17.79 -17.49
N GLN A 119 21.40 17.79 -16.59
CA GLN A 119 20.98 18.98 -15.86
C GLN A 119 20.65 18.65 -14.41
N SER A 120 20.94 19.62 -13.54
CA SER A 120 20.63 19.55 -12.11
C SER A 120 19.52 20.52 -11.76
N TYR A 121 18.58 20.08 -10.95
CA TYR A 121 17.37 20.81 -10.59
C TYR A 121 17.24 20.94 -9.07
N ASP A 122 16.85 22.12 -8.61
CA ASP A 122 16.50 22.36 -7.20
C ASP A 122 15.02 22.01 -6.90
N LYS A 123 14.16 21.97 -7.94
CA LYS A 123 12.76 21.56 -7.84
C LYS A 123 12.58 20.16 -8.41
N TYR A 124 12.34 19.19 -7.54
CA TYR A 124 12.20 17.78 -7.88
C TYR A 124 11.38 17.04 -6.82
N GLU A 125 11.08 15.78 -7.12
CA GLU A 125 10.39 14.87 -6.22
C GLU A 125 11.29 13.66 -5.91
N LEU A 126 11.24 13.18 -4.68
CA LEU A 126 11.91 11.97 -4.22
C LEU A 126 10.93 10.81 -4.20
N LEU A 127 11.42 9.61 -4.50
CA LEU A 127 10.60 8.41 -4.36
C LEU A 127 10.58 7.94 -2.90
N GLU A 128 9.47 8.17 -2.22
CA GLU A 128 9.21 7.79 -0.84
C GLU A 128 8.59 6.39 -0.78
N ASN A 129 9.11 5.56 0.13
CA ASN A 129 8.47 4.33 0.57
C ASN A 129 7.71 4.62 1.87
N ILE A 130 6.40 4.85 1.76
CA ILE A 130 5.57 5.28 2.88
C ILE A 130 5.63 4.22 3.98
N ASP A 131 6.16 4.60 5.14
CA ASP A 131 6.35 3.74 6.32
C ASP A 131 7.05 2.41 6.01
N ASN A 132 7.90 2.38 4.96
CA ASN A 132 8.54 1.17 4.46
C ASN A 132 7.56 0.03 4.12
N ALA A 133 6.33 0.37 3.72
CA ALA A 133 5.28 -0.59 3.45
C ALA A 133 5.37 -1.20 2.03
N ALA A 134 5.97 -0.47 1.09
CA ALA A 134 6.17 -0.97 -0.26
C ALA A 134 7.30 -2.00 -0.27
N ARG A 135 7.07 -3.11 -0.99
CA ARG A 135 8.10 -4.09 -1.29
C ARG A 135 8.70 -3.76 -2.65
N VAL A 136 9.83 -3.07 -2.64
CA VAL A 136 10.55 -2.72 -3.85
C VAL A 136 11.76 -3.62 -4.07
N ASN A 137 11.99 -4.00 -5.32
CA ASN A 137 13.14 -4.77 -5.74
C ASN A 137 13.66 -4.28 -7.09
N TRP A 138 14.95 -4.48 -7.33
CA TRP A 138 15.58 -4.21 -8.60
C TRP A 138 15.57 -5.50 -9.42
N GLU A 139 14.85 -5.50 -10.54
CA GLU A 139 14.74 -6.65 -11.43
C GLU A 139 15.56 -6.45 -12.69
N TYR A 140 16.35 -7.45 -13.05
CA TYR A 140 17.19 -7.40 -14.24
C TYR A 140 16.36 -7.22 -15.51
N TRP A 141 16.75 -6.24 -16.31
CA TRP A 141 16.15 -5.92 -17.60
C TRP A 141 17.23 -5.81 -18.69
N ASP A 142 16.88 -6.24 -19.89
CA ASP A 142 17.66 -6.02 -21.10
C ASP A 142 16.73 -5.67 -22.27
N LYS A 143 17.30 -5.13 -23.35
CA LYS A 143 16.54 -4.69 -24.54
C LYS A 143 15.68 -5.78 -25.21
N TYR A 144 15.91 -7.06 -24.91
CA TYR A 144 15.17 -8.19 -25.48
C TYR A 144 14.03 -8.64 -24.55
N LYS A 145 13.95 -8.11 -23.33
CA LYS A 145 12.90 -8.38 -22.35
C LYS A 145 11.87 -7.27 -22.35
N ASN A 146 10.61 -7.67 -22.18
CA ASN A 146 9.53 -6.74 -21.86
C ASN A 146 9.80 -6.09 -20.49
N THR A 147 9.27 -4.89 -20.28
CA THR A 147 9.30 -4.25 -18.97
C THR A 147 8.58 -5.14 -17.95
N PRO A 148 9.18 -5.41 -16.77
CA PRO A 148 8.56 -6.25 -15.76
C PRO A 148 7.25 -5.67 -15.25
N PHE A 149 6.34 -6.55 -14.84
CA PHE A 149 5.08 -6.13 -14.21
C PHE A 149 5.36 -5.47 -12.87
N GLY A 150 4.66 -4.39 -12.55
CA GLY A 150 4.91 -3.61 -11.32
C GLY A 150 6.09 -2.64 -11.43
N ALA A 151 6.67 -2.44 -12.62
CA ALA A 151 7.72 -1.44 -12.83
C ALA A 151 7.26 -0.03 -12.41
N VAL A 152 8.10 0.66 -11.63
CA VAL A 152 7.81 2.00 -11.12
C VAL A 152 7.95 3.03 -12.24
N ALA A 153 6.82 3.62 -12.63
CA ALA A 153 6.76 4.63 -13.68
C ALA A 153 7.10 6.03 -13.16
N THR A 154 7.77 6.84 -13.98
CA THR A 154 7.99 8.27 -13.70
C THR A 154 6.82 9.14 -14.15
N GLU A 155 6.12 8.74 -15.23
CA GLU A 155 4.93 9.38 -15.83
C GLU A 155 4.17 8.37 -16.72
N LYS A 156 3.03 8.82 -17.30
CA LYS A 156 2.14 8.11 -18.23
C LYS A 156 2.92 7.33 -19.29
N GLU A 157 2.84 6.00 -19.14
CA GLU A 157 3.22 4.91 -20.03
C GLU A 157 4.52 5.13 -20.87
N LYS A 158 5.52 4.26 -20.62
CA LYS A 158 6.81 4.07 -21.34
C LYS A 158 8.07 4.66 -20.70
N MET A 159 7.98 5.34 -19.56
CA MET A 159 9.15 5.79 -18.77
C MET A 159 9.16 5.15 -17.39
N PHE A 160 10.22 4.42 -17.06
CA PHE A 160 10.34 3.68 -15.81
C PHE A 160 11.64 4.01 -15.07
N VAL A 161 11.61 3.93 -13.75
CA VAL A 161 12.81 4.06 -12.91
C VAL A 161 13.70 2.86 -13.14
N ALA A 162 14.95 3.12 -13.51
CA ALA A 162 15.94 2.08 -13.77
C ALA A 162 17.31 2.48 -13.24
N ARG A 163 18.22 1.51 -13.16
CA ARG A 163 19.62 1.73 -12.84
C ARG A 163 20.54 0.86 -13.68
N HIS A 164 21.77 1.31 -13.84
CA HIS A 164 22.82 0.56 -14.51
C HIS A 164 24.00 0.39 -13.56
N ALA A 165 24.51 -0.83 -13.41
CA ALA A 165 25.71 -1.07 -12.60
C ALA A 165 26.90 -0.29 -13.18
N ALA A 166 27.70 0.32 -12.32
CA ALA A 166 28.92 0.96 -12.78
C ALA A 166 29.95 -0.13 -13.11
N GLU A 167 30.37 -0.19 -14.37
CA GLU A 167 31.38 -1.14 -14.81
C GLU A 167 32.79 -0.58 -14.48
N THR A 168 33.65 -1.40 -13.87
CA THR A 168 35.06 -1.07 -13.67
C THR A 168 35.80 -1.35 -14.97
N ASP A 169 36.26 -0.31 -15.65
CA ASP A 169 37.18 -0.51 -16.75
C ASP A 169 38.49 -1.10 -16.22
N LYS A 170 39.05 -2.09 -16.94
CA LYS A 170 40.28 -2.79 -16.55
C LYS A 170 41.50 -1.88 -16.35
N ASN A 171 41.41 -0.61 -16.77
CA ASN A 171 42.48 0.38 -16.76
C ASN A 171 42.19 1.61 -15.87
N THR A 172 41.06 1.65 -15.16
CA THR A 172 40.63 2.82 -14.38
C THR A 172 40.46 2.44 -12.91
N SER A 173 40.55 3.43 -12.00
CA SER A 173 40.26 3.19 -10.58
C SER A 173 38.82 2.66 -10.40
N SER A 174 38.56 2.08 -9.23
CA SER A 174 37.23 1.59 -8.86
C SER A 174 36.16 2.66 -9.11
N PRO A 175 34.99 2.29 -9.68
CA PRO A 175 33.97 3.26 -10.01
C PRO A 175 33.48 3.97 -8.75
N ARG A 176 33.33 5.29 -8.81
CA ARG A 176 32.86 6.13 -7.69
C ARG A 176 31.46 5.73 -7.22
N TYR A 177 30.62 5.24 -8.12
CA TYR A 177 29.26 4.81 -7.81
C TYR A 177 29.12 3.30 -8.01
N THR A 178 28.24 2.66 -7.24
CA THR A 178 27.87 1.25 -7.46
C THR A 178 26.91 1.11 -8.64
N HIS A 179 25.97 2.04 -8.76
CA HIS A 179 24.95 2.07 -9.81
C HIS A 179 24.64 3.51 -10.20
N TYR A 180 24.38 3.73 -11.48
CA TYR A 180 23.85 4.97 -12.02
C TYR A 180 22.33 4.87 -12.14
N ILE A 181 21.59 5.73 -11.44
CA ILE A 181 20.12 5.77 -11.50
C ILE A 181 19.69 6.63 -12.68
N GLY A 182 18.65 6.20 -13.38
CA GLY A 182 18.16 6.88 -14.56
C GLY A 182 16.78 6.39 -15.00
N THR A 183 16.48 6.60 -16.28
CA THR A 183 15.17 6.33 -16.87
C THR A 183 15.29 5.26 -17.94
N LEU A 184 14.48 4.21 -17.81
CA LEU A 184 14.21 3.27 -18.89
C LEU A 184 13.12 3.87 -19.79
N THR A 185 13.47 4.14 -21.04
CA THR A 185 12.49 4.43 -22.09
C THR A 185 12.15 3.12 -22.78
N ALA A 186 10.98 2.53 -22.47
CA ALA A 186 10.54 1.29 -23.11
C ALA A 186 9.85 1.60 -24.44
N SER A 187 10.61 1.59 -25.53
CA SER A 187 10.07 1.52 -26.90
C SER A 187 10.14 0.09 -27.42
N ASP A 188 9.15 -0.33 -28.21
CA ASP A 188 8.85 -1.74 -28.54
C ASP A 188 10.05 -2.59 -29.02
N ILE A 189 11.10 -1.98 -29.61
CA ILE A 189 12.25 -2.70 -30.17
C ILE A 189 13.61 -2.09 -29.75
N GLN A 190 13.62 -0.93 -29.07
CA GLN A 190 14.83 -0.13 -28.88
C GLN A 190 14.91 0.50 -27.49
N GLY A 191 14.41 -0.21 -26.47
CA GLY A 191 14.50 0.24 -25.10
C GLY A 191 15.94 0.54 -24.68
N SER A 192 16.13 1.61 -23.91
CA SER A 192 17.42 1.96 -23.33
C SER A 192 17.25 2.64 -21.98
N ILE A 193 18.25 2.44 -21.11
CA ILE A 193 18.38 3.14 -19.84
C ILE A 193 19.32 4.33 -20.07
N SER A 194 18.79 5.54 -19.93
CA SER A 194 19.58 6.78 -19.92
C SER A 194 19.88 7.17 -18.47
N TYR A 195 21.14 7.44 -18.16
CA TYR A 195 21.62 7.73 -16.81
C TYR A 195 22.77 8.73 -16.83
N VAL A 196 23.06 9.36 -15.69
CA VAL A 196 24.17 10.29 -15.55
C VAL A 196 25.38 9.55 -15.00
N ARG A 197 26.52 9.68 -15.66
CA ARG A 197 27.81 9.12 -15.22
C ARG A 197 28.46 10.00 -14.15
N ASP A 198 29.48 9.47 -13.52
CA ASP A 198 30.31 10.17 -12.53
C ASP A 198 31.07 11.37 -13.12
N ASP A 199 31.44 11.31 -14.40
CA ASP A 199 32.04 12.42 -15.18
C ASP A 199 31.05 13.54 -15.56
N GLY A 200 29.77 13.39 -15.20
CA GLY A 200 28.71 14.35 -15.52
C GLY A 200 28.17 14.27 -16.96
N THR A 201 28.53 13.22 -17.71
CA THR A 201 28.00 12.97 -19.07
C THR A 201 26.82 11.99 -19.07
N GLU A 202 26.04 11.97 -20.16
CA GLU A 202 25.00 10.95 -20.35
C GLU A 202 25.64 9.60 -20.69
N GLY A 203 25.25 8.57 -19.93
CA GLY A 203 25.41 7.18 -20.31
C GLY A 203 24.09 6.60 -20.84
N THR A 204 24.22 5.68 -21.81
CA THR A 204 23.09 4.88 -22.29
C THR A 204 23.45 3.40 -22.23
N ALA A 205 22.58 2.59 -21.63
CA ALA A 205 22.76 1.14 -21.54
C ALA A 205 21.55 0.39 -22.12
N LYS A 206 21.83 -0.80 -22.65
CA LYS A 206 20.82 -1.73 -23.19
C LYS A 206 20.49 -2.89 -22.23
N LYS A 207 21.05 -2.83 -21.02
CA LYS A 207 20.87 -3.77 -19.91
C LYS A 207 21.02 -3.02 -18.58
N GLY A 208 20.36 -3.48 -17.54
CA GLY A 208 20.44 -2.91 -16.19
C GLY A 208 19.38 -3.53 -15.30
N ASP A 209 18.94 -2.79 -14.29
CA ASP A 209 17.81 -3.19 -13.45
C ASP A 209 16.70 -2.15 -13.53
N VAL A 210 15.46 -2.60 -13.45
CA VAL A 210 14.26 -1.76 -13.34
C VAL A 210 13.74 -1.86 -11.92
N LEU A 211 13.31 -0.74 -11.35
CA LEU A 211 12.67 -0.73 -10.04
C LEU A 211 11.26 -1.29 -10.17
N VAL A 212 10.95 -2.32 -9.41
CA VAL A 212 9.65 -3.00 -9.40
C VAL A 212 9.07 -2.92 -8.00
N GLU A 213 7.78 -2.60 -7.92
CA GLU A 213 6.98 -2.75 -6.72
C GLU A 213 6.19 -4.07 -6.79
N THR A 214 6.33 -4.89 -5.75
CA THR A 214 5.57 -6.13 -5.60
C THR A 214 4.36 -5.91 -4.68
N GLU A 215 3.17 -5.89 -5.26
CA GLU A 215 1.92 -5.78 -4.50
C GLU A 215 1.47 -7.13 -3.90
N PRO A 216 0.93 -7.15 -2.67
CA PRO A 216 0.31 -8.35 -2.12
C PRO A 216 -1.00 -8.70 -2.85
N ILE A 217 -1.24 -9.99 -3.05
CA ILE A 217 -2.50 -10.52 -3.62
C ILE A 217 -3.49 -11.00 -2.54
N TYR A 218 -3.03 -11.12 -1.30
CA TYR A 218 -3.77 -11.72 -0.20
C TYR A 218 -3.17 -11.31 1.15
N TYR A 219 -4.02 -11.18 2.17
CA TYR A 219 -3.57 -11.05 3.56
C TYR A 219 -3.93 -12.28 4.38
N ASP A 220 -2.97 -12.75 5.18
CA ASP A 220 -3.19 -13.79 6.17
C ASP A 220 -2.91 -13.25 7.58
N LEU A 221 -3.99 -12.95 8.31
CA LEU A 221 -3.91 -12.45 9.67
C LEU A 221 -3.96 -13.63 10.65
N THR A 222 -2.82 -13.93 11.26
CA THR A 222 -2.70 -15.00 12.24
C THR A 222 -2.75 -14.50 13.67
N ARG A 223 -3.34 -15.32 14.56
CA ARG A 223 -3.42 -15.06 16.00
C ARG A 223 -4.02 -13.70 16.36
N VAL A 224 -5.09 -13.30 15.67
CA VAL A 224 -5.79 -12.04 15.92
C VAL A 224 -6.45 -12.02 17.30
N LYS A 225 -6.19 -10.96 18.06
CA LYS A 225 -6.76 -10.74 19.40
C LYS A 225 -7.76 -9.60 19.37
N LEU A 226 -9.02 -9.91 19.64
CA LEU A 226 -10.08 -8.90 19.76
C LEU A 226 -10.02 -8.23 21.14
N ASN A 227 -10.03 -6.89 21.15
CA ASN A 227 -10.02 -6.11 22.39
C ASN A 227 -11.45 -5.90 22.91
N TRP A 228 -12.00 -6.94 23.54
CA TRP A 228 -13.35 -6.92 24.11
C TRP A 228 -13.60 -5.80 25.13
N PRO A 229 -12.66 -5.44 26.02
CA PRO A 229 -12.84 -4.30 26.93
C PRO A 229 -13.12 -2.97 26.22
N LYS A 230 -12.65 -2.79 24.98
CA LYS A 230 -12.90 -1.58 24.17
C LYS A 230 -14.21 -1.65 23.36
N LYS A 231 -15.04 -2.68 23.53
CA LYS A 231 -16.32 -2.81 22.82
C LYS A 231 -17.25 -1.65 23.16
N ARG A 232 -17.80 -1.00 22.13
CA ARG A 232 -18.78 0.08 22.27
C ARG A 232 -20.08 -0.26 21.57
N VAL A 233 -21.21 0.00 22.22
CA VAL A 233 -22.53 -0.08 21.60
C VAL A 233 -22.89 1.32 21.11
N ILE A 234 -22.85 1.52 19.79
CA ILE A 234 -23.07 2.85 19.19
C ILE A 234 -24.56 3.19 19.14
N LYS A 235 -25.40 2.22 18.76
CA LYS A 235 -26.84 2.39 18.66
C LYS A 235 -27.53 1.14 19.18
N ARG A 236 -28.61 1.35 19.92
CA ARG A 236 -29.47 0.29 20.43
C ARG A 236 -30.91 0.65 20.09
N THR A 237 -31.52 -0.12 19.22
CA THR A 237 -32.91 0.09 18.80
C THR A 237 -33.62 -1.26 18.88
N PRO A 238 -34.73 -1.37 19.64
CA PRO A 238 -35.49 -2.60 19.69
C PRO A 238 -36.14 -2.86 18.33
N ILE A 239 -36.09 -4.10 17.88
CA ILE A 239 -36.71 -4.56 16.64
C ILE A 239 -37.54 -5.80 17.00
N ILE A 240 -38.80 -5.82 16.56
CA ILE A 240 -39.68 -6.98 16.75
C ILE A 240 -39.33 -7.99 15.65
N LEU A 241 -38.81 -9.15 16.05
CA LEU A 241 -38.38 -10.22 15.12
C LEU A 241 -39.54 -11.13 14.69
N GLY A 242 -40.56 -11.25 15.52
CA GLY A 242 -41.76 -12.04 15.27
C GLY A 242 -42.87 -11.71 16.26
N LYS A 243 -44.11 -11.89 15.84
CA LYS A 243 -45.31 -11.73 16.67
C LYS A 243 -46.25 -12.90 16.40
N THR A 244 -46.75 -13.52 17.44
CA THR A 244 -47.81 -14.53 17.34
C THR A 244 -48.87 -14.31 18.41
N THR A 245 -50.04 -14.90 18.19
CA THR A 245 -51.13 -14.91 19.13
C THR A 245 -51.53 -16.36 19.37
N PHE A 246 -51.39 -16.83 20.60
CA PHE A 246 -51.88 -18.14 20.98
C PHE A 246 -53.36 -18.02 21.32
N ALA A 247 -54.17 -18.93 20.77
CA ALA A 247 -55.60 -19.01 21.07
C ALA A 247 -55.95 -20.45 21.40
N ASN A 248 -56.36 -20.71 22.65
CA ASN A 248 -56.92 -22.00 23.01
C ASN A 248 -58.38 -22.04 22.56
N LYS A 249 -58.67 -22.87 21.54
CA LYS A 249 -60.02 -23.06 21.01
C LYS A 249 -60.72 -24.31 21.59
N GLY A 250 -60.05 -25.08 22.43
CA GLY A 250 -60.58 -26.30 23.03
C GLY A 250 -61.03 -26.11 24.50
N PRO A 251 -61.84 -27.04 25.03
CA PRO A 251 -62.24 -27.04 26.45
C PRO A 251 -61.13 -27.51 27.40
N GLU A 252 -60.07 -28.12 26.85
CA GLU A 252 -58.93 -28.66 27.61
C GLU A 252 -57.69 -27.79 27.47
N ALA A 253 -56.78 -27.89 28.44
CA ALA A 253 -55.48 -27.22 28.38
C ALA A 253 -54.60 -27.87 27.30
N ALA A 254 -54.05 -27.05 26.40
CA ALA A 254 -53.16 -27.50 25.32
C ALA A 254 -51.80 -26.81 25.41
N ASN A 255 -50.73 -27.59 25.27
CA ASN A 255 -49.37 -27.08 25.14
C ASN A 255 -49.11 -26.67 23.69
N MET A 256 -48.83 -25.39 23.46
CA MET A 256 -48.48 -24.86 22.14
C MET A 256 -47.04 -24.33 22.15
N ALA A 257 -46.27 -24.72 21.15
CA ALA A 257 -44.92 -24.22 20.90
C ALA A 257 -44.85 -23.69 19.46
N GLN A 258 -44.26 -22.51 19.27
CA GLN A 258 -44.04 -21.93 17.96
C GLN A 258 -42.61 -21.41 17.86
N ALA A 259 -41.89 -21.91 16.87
CA ALA A 259 -40.55 -21.42 16.54
C ALA A 259 -40.65 -20.16 15.68
N PHE A 260 -39.80 -19.17 15.96
CA PHE A 260 -39.67 -17.96 15.15
C PHE A 260 -38.38 -18.02 14.34
N THR A 261 -38.51 -18.04 13.02
CA THR A 261 -37.39 -17.83 12.10
C THR A 261 -37.30 -16.35 11.77
N TYR A 262 -36.10 -15.78 11.84
CA TYR A 262 -35.90 -14.38 11.46
C TYR A 262 -34.65 -14.23 10.61
N GLN A 263 -34.69 -13.23 9.75
CA GLN A 263 -33.59 -12.86 8.88
C GLN A 263 -33.14 -11.45 9.21
N TYR A 264 -31.84 -11.26 9.37
CA TYR A 264 -31.27 -9.95 9.60
C TYR A 264 -30.07 -9.71 8.71
N LYS A 265 -29.90 -8.45 8.29
CA LYS A 265 -28.69 -8.00 7.61
C LYS A 265 -27.72 -7.50 8.66
N TYR A 266 -26.49 -7.97 8.62
CA TYR A 266 -25.41 -7.42 9.41
C TYR A 266 -24.34 -6.88 8.49
N SER A 267 -23.60 -5.88 8.96
CA SER A 267 -22.45 -5.35 8.26
C SER A 267 -21.20 -5.47 9.09
N MET A 268 -20.08 -5.85 8.46
CA MET A 268 -18.78 -5.99 9.09
C MET A 268 -17.75 -5.14 8.36
N TYR A 269 -16.83 -4.54 9.12
CA TYR A 269 -15.77 -3.70 8.59
C TYR A 269 -14.51 -3.88 9.43
N TRP A 270 -13.41 -4.28 8.80
CA TRP A 270 -12.14 -4.60 9.48
C TRP A 270 -11.16 -3.43 9.56
N GLY A 271 -11.65 -2.20 9.40
CA GLY A 271 -10.79 -1.02 9.45
C GLY A 271 -9.93 -0.88 8.19
N GLN A 272 -9.18 0.21 8.15
CA GLN A 272 -8.11 0.44 7.19
C GLN A 272 -6.81 0.58 7.97
N GLY A 273 -5.79 -0.20 7.62
CA GLY A 273 -4.43 0.06 8.07
C GLY A 273 -3.85 1.24 7.29
N HIS A 274 -2.96 2.00 7.93
CA HIS A 274 -2.11 2.94 7.20
C HIS A 274 -1.15 2.15 6.30
N ALA A 275 -0.90 2.63 5.08
CA ALA A 275 -0.02 1.99 4.10
C ALA A 275 -0.32 0.49 3.84
N ILE A 276 -1.59 0.10 3.88
CA ILE A 276 -2.06 -1.27 3.54
C ILE A 276 -3.10 -1.18 2.43
N LEU A 277 -2.90 -1.94 1.36
CA LEU A 277 -3.84 -1.99 0.23
C LEU A 277 -5.21 -2.49 0.66
N LYS A 278 -6.27 -1.85 0.16
CA LYS A 278 -7.67 -2.21 0.40
C LYS A 278 -8.19 -3.11 -0.70
N GLY A 279 -9.26 -3.84 -0.41
CA GLY A 279 -9.92 -4.69 -1.39
C GLY A 279 -9.17 -5.99 -1.69
N LEU A 280 -8.24 -6.40 -0.82
CA LEU A 280 -7.59 -7.70 -0.92
C LEU A 280 -8.35 -8.73 -0.09
N ASN A 281 -8.48 -9.94 -0.64
CA ASN A 281 -8.99 -11.10 0.07
C ASN A 281 -8.13 -11.36 1.32
N THR A 282 -8.77 -11.64 2.45
CA THR A 282 -8.09 -11.79 3.75
C THR A 282 -8.61 -12.98 4.53
N SER A 283 -7.71 -13.84 5.03
CA SER A 283 -8.00 -14.82 6.09
C SER A 283 -7.71 -14.21 7.45
N ILE A 284 -8.53 -14.58 8.43
CA ILE A 284 -8.34 -14.17 9.80
C ILE A 284 -8.46 -15.40 10.69
N THR A 285 -7.39 -15.72 11.40
CA THR A 285 -7.39 -16.73 12.46
C THR A 285 -7.20 -16.06 13.80
N LEU A 286 -8.14 -16.29 14.72
CA LEU A 286 -8.10 -15.76 16.07
C LEU A 286 -7.02 -16.47 16.90
N THR A 287 -6.61 -15.87 18.03
CA THR A 287 -5.62 -16.47 18.95
C THR A 287 -6.00 -17.85 19.47
N ASN A 288 -7.30 -18.17 19.51
CA ASN A 288 -7.82 -19.47 19.92
C ASN A 288 -7.89 -20.50 18.77
N GLY A 289 -7.35 -20.18 17.59
CA GLY A 289 -7.38 -21.04 16.40
C GLY A 289 -8.68 -20.96 15.59
N THR A 290 -9.69 -20.20 16.04
CA THR A 290 -10.94 -20.04 15.26
C THR A 290 -10.67 -19.24 14.00
N ALA A 291 -10.93 -19.84 12.83
CA ALA A 291 -10.92 -19.14 11.55
C ALA A 291 -12.24 -18.38 11.36
N LEU A 292 -12.15 -17.10 11.02
CA LEU A 292 -13.30 -16.29 10.64
C LEU A 292 -13.57 -16.42 9.14
N PRO A 293 -14.79 -16.06 8.68
CA PRO A 293 -15.09 -15.97 7.25
C PRO A 293 -14.08 -15.08 6.53
N LYS A 294 -13.77 -15.45 5.28
CA LYS A 294 -12.94 -14.61 4.41
C LYS A 294 -13.63 -13.27 4.18
N ILE A 295 -12.84 -12.20 4.20
CA ILE A 295 -13.31 -10.83 4.04
C ILE A 295 -12.43 -10.07 3.06
N MET A 296 -12.96 -8.98 2.52
CA MET A 296 -12.25 -8.00 1.71
C MET A 296 -11.73 -6.87 2.59
N TRP A 297 -10.41 -6.77 2.74
CA TRP A 297 -9.76 -5.83 3.65
C TRP A 297 -10.16 -4.38 3.37
N GLY A 298 -10.37 -3.57 4.41
CA GLY A 298 -10.67 -2.16 4.21
C GLY A 298 -12.01 -1.86 3.55
N THR A 299 -12.88 -2.88 3.36
CA THR A 299 -14.21 -2.71 2.77
C THR A 299 -15.30 -3.16 3.73
N LYS A 300 -16.46 -2.49 3.67
CA LYS A 300 -17.62 -2.82 4.49
C LYS A 300 -18.46 -3.85 3.75
N GLU A 301 -18.53 -5.05 4.31
CA GLU A 301 -19.38 -6.12 3.79
C GLU A 301 -20.74 -6.10 4.47
N THR A 302 -21.80 -6.43 3.73
CA THR A 302 -23.16 -6.57 4.27
C THR A 302 -23.70 -7.94 3.88
N ASN A 303 -24.02 -8.75 4.89
CA ASN A 303 -24.44 -10.14 4.70
C ASN A 303 -25.81 -10.36 5.36
N ASN A 304 -26.60 -11.27 4.76
CA ASN A 304 -27.86 -11.72 5.34
C ASN A 304 -27.60 -12.97 6.17
N ARG A 305 -28.16 -13.03 7.37
CA ARG A 305 -28.12 -14.21 8.23
C ARG A 305 -29.54 -14.60 8.64
N THR A 306 -29.84 -15.88 8.47
CA THR A 306 -31.01 -16.57 8.99
C THR A 306 -30.67 -17.15 10.35
N ASP A 307 -31.56 -16.97 11.32
CA ASP A 307 -31.47 -17.62 12.63
C ASP A 307 -32.84 -18.12 13.06
N VAL A 308 -32.87 -19.11 13.96
CA VAL A 308 -34.09 -19.73 14.46
C VAL A 308 -34.08 -19.68 15.98
N TYR A 309 -35.11 -19.06 16.55
CA TYR A 309 -35.37 -19.14 17.98
C TYR A 309 -36.38 -20.26 18.24
N SER A 310 -35.94 -21.28 18.96
CA SER A 310 -36.72 -22.46 19.37
C SER A 310 -36.98 -22.47 20.86
#